data_AF-G9WWF6-F1
#
_entry.id   AF-G9WWF6-F1
#
_cell.length_a   1.000
_cell.length_b   1.000
_cell.length_c   1.000
_cell.angle_alpha   90.00
_cell.angle_beta   90.00
_cell.angle_gamma   90.00
#
_symmetry.space_group_name_H-M   'P 1'
#
loop_
_entity.id
_entity.type
_entity.pdbx_description
1 polymer ?
#
loop_
_entity_poly.entity_id
_entity_poly.type
_entity_poly.pdbx_seq_one_letter_code
_entity_poly.pdbx_strand_id
1 'polypeptide(L)'
;MNKRFGSLALAVGMSFLLALPTFAEESSTGTIYGNANTEASLSQDKTSGGNAPIYVRNGEATPTYTDSTIGLGGAKITMIKGNESGQQISIVIESNEGQLIVVDGGLKTNAPYLSKYIKARGGKVNAWLLTHPHEDHVGALSVILEQQKVAGHPDYYNIDPGQIYFSFAPYSFYEQYEQSYRLPMIKEVMDDLAAYPAEKKHENSERGTTFSYGNVSVEILNTAYSIPIDTGNNSSICYMITINGKKLLITGDLPYEAAGKLLEELPAEKLKADIVQMAHHGQHGGSFAFYSTVNPRYALWPSSKELWDKRKEPFTEDQETYTIALTKFWMNKLGVEKNFVMADGNWVLE
;
A
#
# COMPACT_ATOMS: atom_id res chain seq x y z
N MET A 1 -3.95 -49.55 -53.48
CA MET A 1 -2.93 -48.48 -53.65
C MET A 1 -3.59 -47.17 -53.23
N ASN A 2 -3.16 -46.47 -52.17
CA ASN A 2 -1.96 -45.58 -52.11
C ASN A 2 -2.02 -44.53 -53.24
N LYS A 3 -2.03 -43.19 -53.07
CA LYS A 3 -1.83 -42.17 -51.99
C LYS A 3 -2.70 -40.93 -52.36
N ARG A 4 -2.99 -39.86 -51.59
CA ARG A 4 -2.82 -39.42 -50.17
C ARG A 4 -3.77 -38.20 -49.95
N PHE A 5 -3.97 -37.74 -48.71
CA PHE A 5 -4.37 -36.33 -48.44
C PHE A 5 -3.13 -35.41 -48.46
N GLY A 6 -3.33 -34.14 -48.82
CA GLY A 6 -2.29 -33.09 -48.77
C GLY A 6 -2.93 -31.70 -48.74
N SER A 7 -2.90 -31.07 -47.57
CA SER A 7 -3.53 -29.77 -47.27
C SER A 7 -2.84 -28.60 -47.98
N LEU A 8 -3.63 -27.73 -48.63
CA LEU A 8 -3.16 -26.46 -49.16
C LEU A 8 -3.20 -25.40 -48.04
N ALA A 9 -2.03 -25.02 -47.51
CA ALA A 9 -1.91 -23.95 -46.53
C ALA A 9 -1.94 -22.59 -47.23
N LEU A 10 -2.95 -21.76 -46.93
CA LEU A 10 -3.07 -20.41 -47.47
C LEU A 10 -2.28 -19.42 -46.59
N ALA A 11 -1.00 -19.23 -46.90
CA ALA A 11 -0.16 -18.24 -46.21
C ALA A 11 -0.45 -16.83 -46.75
N VAL A 12 -1.31 -16.07 -46.07
CA VAL A 12 -1.52 -14.64 -46.36
C VAL A 12 -0.40 -13.83 -45.71
N GLY A 13 0.69 -13.64 -46.45
CA GLY A 13 1.80 -12.78 -46.06
C GLY A 13 1.45 -11.30 -46.20
N MET A 14 0.88 -10.69 -45.17
CA MET A 14 0.58 -9.26 -45.17
C MET A 14 1.81 -8.45 -44.72
N SER A 15 2.64 -8.06 -45.70
CA SER A 15 3.81 -7.21 -45.46
C SER A 15 3.41 -5.75 -45.25
N PHE A 16 3.26 -5.32 -44.00
CA PHE A 16 3.16 -3.90 -43.68
C PHE A 16 4.55 -3.26 -43.66
N LEU A 17 4.85 -2.42 -44.65
CA LEU A 17 5.97 -1.49 -44.57
C LEU A 17 5.65 -0.43 -43.50
N LEU A 18 6.50 -0.36 -42.47
CA LEU A 18 6.55 0.78 -41.56
C LEU A 18 7.18 1.98 -42.30
N ALA A 19 6.33 2.80 -42.91
CA ALA A 19 6.72 4.13 -43.34
C ALA A 19 6.76 5.05 -42.11
N LEU A 20 7.95 5.51 -41.71
CA LEU A 20 8.12 6.56 -40.71
C LEU A 20 7.79 7.91 -41.36
N PRO A 21 6.77 8.67 -40.89
CA PRO A 21 6.63 10.05 -41.26
C PRO A 21 7.53 10.91 -40.35
N THR A 22 8.60 11.45 -40.92
CA THR A 22 9.27 12.62 -40.34
C THR A 22 8.29 13.79 -40.35
N PHE A 23 7.86 14.27 -39.18
CA PHE A 23 7.16 15.55 -39.07
C PHE A 23 8.10 16.63 -38.55
N ALA A 24 8.02 17.79 -39.20
CA ALA A 24 8.88 18.94 -38.94
C ALA A 24 8.45 19.70 -37.69
N GLU A 25 9.37 20.50 -37.15
CA GLU A 25 9.05 21.56 -36.20
C GLU A 25 8.10 22.56 -36.86
N GLU A 26 7.01 22.92 -36.18
CA GLU A 26 6.35 24.20 -36.41
C GLU A 26 5.96 24.84 -35.08
N SER A 27 6.51 26.02 -34.84
CA SER A 27 6.31 26.80 -33.63
C SER A 27 4.93 27.47 -33.63
N SER A 28 4.12 27.24 -32.60
CA SER A 28 2.91 28.04 -32.36
C SER A 28 2.64 28.30 -30.88
N THR A 29 2.80 29.57 -30.52
CA THR A 29 2.31 30.29 -29.33
C THR A 29 1.58 29.49 -28.23
N GLY A 30 2.27 29.28 -27.11
CA GLY A 30 1.63 28.76 -25.89
C GLY A 30 0.66 29.76 -25.27
N THR A 31 -0.57 29.30 -25.00
CA THR A 31 -1.55 30.03 -24.18
C THR A 31 -1.59 29.39 -22.79
N ILE A 32 -1.04 30.07 -21.79
CA ILE A 32 -1.05 29.61 -20.40
C ILE A 32 -2.42 29.88 -19.79
N TYR A 33 -3.15 28.81 -19.42
CA TYR A 33 -4.24 28.92 -18.46
C TYR A 33 -3.67 28.82 -17.05
N GLY A 34 -3.63 29.96 -16.35
CA GLY A 34 -3.04 30.07 -15.03
C GLY A 34 -3.83 29.31 -13.97
N ASN A 35 -3.16 28.43 -13.23
CA ASN A 35 -3.74 27.76 -12.07
C ASN A 35 -3.61 28.68 -10.85
N ALA A 36 -4.74 29.10 -10.26
CA ALA A 36 -4.77 30.10 -9.20
C ALA A 36 -4.42 29.49 -7.83
N ASN A 37 -3.13 29.28 -7.58
CA ASN A 37 -2.61 29.08 -6.22
C ASN A 37 -2.74 30.39 -5.43
N THR A 38 -3.51 30.39 -4.35
CA THR A 38 -3.50 31.50 -3.39
C THR A 38 -2.31 31.32 -2.44
N GLU A 39 -1.34 32.23 -2.56
CA GLU A 39 -0.16 32.25 -1.70
C GLU A 39 -0.53 32.57 -0.25
N ALA A 40 0.05 31.82 0.69
CA ALA A 40 0.18 32.22 2.08
C ALA A 40 1.64 32.01 2.51
N SER A 41 2.48 32.98 2.14
CA SER A 41 3.84 33.28 2.63
C SER A 41 4.62 32.14 3.31
N LEU A 42 5.59 31.57 2.60
CA LEU A 42 6.70 30.81 3.17
C LEU A 42 8.03 31.52 2.88
N SER A 43 8.60 32.19 3.89
CA SER A 43 10.01 32.60 3.87
C SER A 43 10.88 31.35 4.12
N GLN A 44 11.36 30.73 3.04
CA GLN A 44 12.35 29.65 3.14
C GLN A 44 13.74 30.25 3.40
N ASP A 45 14.38 29.82 4.49
CA ASP A 45 15.84 29.90 4.62
C ASP A 45 16.42 28.55 4.18
N LYS A 46 17.24 28.53 3.13
CA LYS A 46 17.67 27.31 2.42
C LYS A 46 19.08 26.85 2.83
N THR A 47 19.23 26.24 4.01
CA THR A 47 20.51 25.62 4.43
C THR A 47 20.39 24.37 5.32
N SER A 48 19.59 23.36 4.93
CA SER A 48 19.81 21.96 5.35
C SER A 48 19.09 20.98 4.44
N GLY A 49 19.79 19.95 3.96
CA GLY A 49 19.15 18.78 3.35
C GLY A 49 18.55 17.90 4.45
N GLY A 50 17.29 17.52 4.29
CA GLY A 50 16.50 16.83 5.31
C GLY A 50 15.44 17.73 5.94
N ASN A 51 14.19 17.25 5.88
CA ASN A 51 13.04 17.49 6.77
C ASN A 51 11.73 17.44 5.98
N ALA A 52 10.99 16.35 6.15
CA ALA A 52 9.53 16.38 6.07
C ALA A 52 8.98 17.42 7.08
N PRO A 53 7.78 18.00 6.88
CA PRO A 53 7.28 19.05 7.75
C PRO A 53 7.16 18.57 9.21
N ILE A 54 7.96 19.19 10.09
CA ILE A 54 8.08 18.88 11.53
C ILE A 54 6.79 19.18 12.31
N TYR A 55 5.80 19.84 11.70
CA TYR A 55 4.63 20.38 12.38
C TYR A 55 3.33 19.72 11.92
N VAL A 56 2.54 19.25 12.90
CA VAL A 56 1.11 18.98 12.72
C VAL A 56 0.44 20.25 12.21
N ARG A 57 -0.05 20.25 10.96
CA ARG A 57 -1.01 21.27 10.54
C ARG A 57 -2.31 21.05 11.32
N ASN A 58 -2.64 22.01 12.18
CA ASN A 58 -3.94 22.09 12.85
C ASN A 58 -5.02 22.52 11.85
N GLY A 59 -5.38 21.59 10.95
CA GLY A 59 -6.61 21.65 10.16
C GLY A 59 -7.79 21.05 10.93
N GLU A 60 -8.94 20.97 10.27
CA GLU A 60 -10.15 20.32 10.82
C GLU A 60 -9.85 18.89 11.27
N ALA A 61 -10.38 18.49 12.43
CA ALA A 61 -10.12 17.17 12.99
C ALA A 61 -10.73 16.08 12.10
N THR A 62 -9.88 15.21 11.56
CA THR A 62 -10.30 14.09 10.70
C THR A 62 -11.38 13.24 11.40
N PRO A 63 -12.57 13.09 10.80
CA PRO A 63 -13.64 12.27 11.35
C PRO A 63 -13.17 10.83 11.60
N THR A 64 -13.64 10.23 12.69
CA THR A 64 -13.40 8.82 13.00
C THR A 64 -14.74 8.12 13.15
N TYR A 65 -14.94 7.06 12.36
CA TYR A 65 -16.14 6.24 12.37
C TYR A 65 -15.83 4.88 13.00
N THR A 66 -16.79 4.31 13.72
CA THR A 66 -16.65 3.01 14.37
C THR A 66 -17.70 2.03 13.84
N ASP A 67 -17.28 0.79 13.59
CA ASP A 67 -18.15 -0.35 13.32
C ASP A 67 -17.85 -1.46 14.33
N SER A 68 -18.78 -1.67 15.26
CA SER A 68 -18.68 -2.70 16.31
C SER A 68 -19.45 -3.98 15.95
N THR A 69 -19.63 -4.28 14.65
CA THR A 69 -20.37 -5.46 14.15
C THR A 69 -19.46 -6.58 13.63
N ILE A 70 -18.15 -6.34 13.56
CA ILE A 70 -17.16 -7.31 13.06
C ILE A 70 -16.91 -8.42 14.09
N GLY A 71 -16.82 -8.05 15.37
CA GLY A 71 -16.70 -8.99 16.49
C GLY A 71 -15.28 -9.51 16.68
N LEU A 72 -14.31 -8.62 16.83
CA LEU A 72 -12.88 -8.90 16.98
C LEU A 72 -12.48 -9.32 18.41
N GLY A 73 -13.45 -9.56 19.30
CA GLY A 73 -13.21 -10.11 20.64
C GLY A 73 -12.42 -9.17 21.56
N GLY A 74 -12.67 -7.86 21.45
CA GLY A 74 -12.00 -6.82 22.26
C GLY A 74 -10.75 -6.23 21.61
N ALA A 75 -10.27 -6.80 20.50
CA ALA A 75 -9.29 -6.15 19.64
C ALA A 75 -9.95 -5.10 18.73
N LYS A 76 -9.13 -4.25 18.08
CA LYS A 76 -9.58 -3.22 17.14
C LYS A 76 -8.68 -3.17 15.92
N ILE A 77 -9.26 -2.91 14.74
CA ILE A 77 -8.51 -2.56 13.51
C ILE A 77 -8.82 -1.10 13.18
N THR A 78 -7.81 -0.24 13.14
CA THR A 78 -7.96 1.18 12.80
C THR A 78 -7.25 1.50 11.49
N MET A 79 -8.00 1.80 10.43
CA MET A 79 -7.46 2.38 9.19
C MET A 79 -7.39 3.90 9.35
N ILE A 80 -6.17 4.45 9.25
CA ILE A 80 -5.85 5.85 9.53
C ILE A 80 -5.78 6.65 8.23
N LYS A 81 -6.59 7.70 8.13
CA LYS A 81 -6.44 8.76 7.13
C LYS A 81 -5.39 9.78 7.57
N GLY A 82 -5.36 10.15 8.85
CA GLY A 82 -4.55 11.27 9.34
C GLY A 82 -5.10 12.63 8.89
N ASN A 83 -4.30 13.70 8.97
CA ASN A 83 -4.73 15.07 8.69
C ASN A 83 -4.59 15.49 7.22
N GLU A 84 -3.82 14.74 6.42
CA GLU A 84 -3.58 15.06 5.00
C GLU A 84 -4.19 13.98 4.10
N SER A 85 -4.44 14.33 2.83
CA SER A 85 -5.09 13.44 1.88
C SER A 85 -4.13 13.02 0.77
N GLY A 86 -3.70 11.76 0.82
CA GLY A 86 -3.03 11.07 -0.27
C GLY A 86 -3.59 9.66 -0.43
N GLN A 87 -3.09 8.95 -1.44
CA GLN A 87 -3.05 7.49 -1.39
C GLN A 87 -2.05 7.10 -0.30
N GLN A 88 -2.33 6.02 0.44
CA GLN A 88 -1.47 5.49 1.50
C GLN A 88 -2.08 4.23 2.15
N ILE A 89 -1.24 3.45 2.83
CA ILE A 89 -1.69 2.44 3.81
C ILE A 89 -1.10 2.76 5.19
N SER A 90 -1.99 2.99 6.17
CA SER A 90 -1.65 3.16 7.58
C SER A 90 -2.73 2.48 8.40
N ILE A 91 -2.45 1.28 8.91
CA ILE A 91 -3.41 0.49 9.70
C ILE A 91 -2.78 0.13 11.04
N VAL A 92 -3.49 0.40 12.14
CA VAL A 92 -3.07 -0.01 13.49
C VAL A 92 -4.06 -1.00 14.06
N ILE A 93 -3.55 -2.15 14.50
CA ILE A 93 -4.31 -3.20 15.16
C ILE A 93 -3.93 -3.19 16.64
N GLU A 94 -4.95 -3.08 17.49
CA GLU A 94 -4.83 -3.11 18.95
C GLU A 94 -5.43 -4.42 19.44
N SER A 95 -4.65 -5.27 20.11
CA SER A 95 -5.16 -6.54 20.64
C SER A 95 -6.09 -6.32 21.83
N ASN A 96 -6.81 -7.38 22.23
CA ASN A 96 -7.60 -7.40 23.46
C ASN A 96 -6.78 -7.12 24.76
N GLU A 97 -5.44 -7.14 24.68
CA GLU A 97 -4.51 -6.86 25.78
C GLU A 97 -3.79 -5.50 25.60
N GLY A 98 -4.19 -4.69 24.61
CA GLY A 98 -3.58 -3.38 24.31
C GLY A 98 -2.23 -3.46 23.59
N GLN A 99 -1.84 -4.63 23.09
CA GLN A 99 -0.63 -4.79 22.27
C GLN A 99 -0.86 -4.23 20.87
N LEU A 100 0.14 -3.55 20.29
CA LEU A 100 0.00 -2.85 19.02
C LEU A 100 0.74 -3.56 17.88
N ILE A 101 0.03 -3.82 16.79
CA ILE A 101 0.64 -4.14 15.48
C ILE A 101 0.35 -2.97 14.55
N VAL A 102 1.37 -2.46 13.86
CA VAL A 102 1.20 -1.45 12.81
C VAL A 102 1.48 -2.11 11.46
N VAL A 103 0.63 -1.85 10.47
CA VAL A 103 0.78 -2.31 9.09
C VAL A 103 0.98 -1.10 8.21
N ASP A 104 2.12 -1.09 7.51
CA ASP A 104 2.70 0.08 6.87
C ASP A 104 2.70 1.28 7.83
N GLY A 105 2.59 2.51 7.38
CA GLY A 105 2.66 3.70 8.22
C GLY A 105 1.97 4.91 7.61
N GLY A 106 1.79 4.90 6.30
CA GLY A 106 1.32 6.02 5.52
C GLY A 106 2.46 6.90 5.05
N LEU A 107 2.09 8.03 4.43
CA LEU A 107 3.03 9.07 4.02
C LEU A 107 3.85 9.59 5.20
N LYS A 108 4.97 10.26 4.92
CA LYS A 108 5.75 10.98 5.94
C LYS A 108 4.89 11.94 6.77
N THR A 109 3.83 12.52 6.18
CA THR A 109 2.91 13.45 6.87
C THR A 109 1.91 12.76 7.80
N ASN A 110 1.85 11.43 7.82
CA ASN A 110 1.12 10.64 8.82
C ASN A 110 1.93 10.41 10.11
N ALA A 111 3.27 10.59 10.07
CA ALA A 111 4.14 10.39 11.22
C ALA A 111 3.69 11.13 12.49
N PRO A 112 3.26 12.41 12.47
CA PRO A 112 2.80 13.10 13.67
C PRO A 112 1.54 12.47 14.28
N TYR A 113 0.57 12.07 13.46
CA TYR A 113 -0.68 11.44 13.91
C TYR A 113 -0.40 10.05 14.48
N LEU A 114 0.34 9.22 13.75
CA LEU A 114 0.68 7.86 14.14
C LEU A 114 1.54 7.84 15.42
N SER A 115 2.52 8.74 15.54
CA SER A 115 3.34 8.91 16.74
C SER A 115 2.49 9.28 17.97
N LYS A 116 1.55 10.22 17.81
CA LYS A 116 0.60 10.57 18.89
C LYS A 116 -0.30 9.39 19.26
N TYR A 117 -0.78 8.61 18.27
CA TYR A 117 -1.61 7.43 18.49
C TYR A 117 -0.89 6.32 19.27
N ILE A 118 0.39 6.06 18.94
CA ILE A 118 1.25 5.08 19.61
C ILE A 118 1.61 5.56 21.03
N LYS A 119 1.98 6.84 21.20
CA LYS A 119 2.33 7.41 22.52
C LYS A 119 1.16 7.46 23.49
N ALA A 120 -0.06 7.69 23.00
CA ALA A 120 -1.28 7.58 23.80
C ALA A 120 -1.51 6.15 24.36
N ARG A 121 -0.78 5.15 23.86
CA ARG A 121 -0.82 3.74 24.27
C ARG A 121 0.50 3.25 24.86
N GLY A 122 1.27 4.16 25.46
CA GLY A 122 2.52 3.83 26.15
C GLY A 122 3.77 3.84 25.26
N GLY A 123 3.67 4.27 24.00
CA GLY A 123 4.85 4.52 23.16
C GLY A 123 5.48 3.26 22.57
N LYS A 124 4.84 2.10 22.65
CA LYS A 124 5.41 0.84 22.16
C LYS A 124 4.53 0.18 21.10
N VAL A 125 5.16 -0.21 20.00
CA VAL A 125 4.63 -1.16 19.02
C VAL A 125 5.22 -2.54 19.34
N ASN A 126 4.44 -3.60 19.18
CA ASN A 126 4.89 -4.98 19.31
C ASN A 126 5.49 -5.49 18.00
N ALA A 127 4.78 -5.27 16.88
CA ALA A 127 5.29 -5.54 15.55
C ALA A 127 4.88 -4.47 14.52
N TRP A 128 5.79 -4.18 13.60
CA TRP A 128 5.56 -3.34 12.44
C TRP A 128 5.69 -4.20 11.19
N LEU A 129 4.65 -4.26 10.36
CA LEU A 129 4.60 -5.08 9.14
C LEU A 129 4.70 -4.14 7.94
N LEU A 130 5.73 -4.28 7.11
CA LEU A 130 5.89 -3.48 5.90
C LEU A 130 5.55 -4.32 4.67
N THR A 131 4.73 -3.78 3.78
CA THR A 131 4.34 -4.45 2.54
C THR A 131 5.39 -4.25 1.46
N HIS A 132 5.82 -3.02 1.20
CA HIS A 132 6.86 -2.67 0.21
C HIS A 132 7.42 -1.24 0.46
N PRO A 133 8.47 -0.77 -0.26
CA PRO A 133 9.23 0.41 0.16
C PRO A 133 8.79 1.77 -0.42
N HIS A 134 7.55 1.96 -0.91
CA HIS A 134 7.08 3.28 -1.40
C HIS A 134 6.66 4.22 -0.25
N GLU A 135 6.74 5.54 -0.49
CA GLU A 135 6.65 6.58 0.56
C GLU A 135 5.33 6.53 1.35
N ASP A 136 4.23 6.24 0.69
CA ASP A 136 2.89 6.19 1.28
C ASP A 136 2.59 4.88 2.03
N HIS A 137 3.61 4.01 2.12
CA HIS A 137 3.64 2.83 2.97
C HIS A 137 4.65 3.01 4.10
N VAL A 138 5.91 3.33 3.79
CA VAL A 138 6.99 3.38 4.81
C VAL A 138 7.23 4.76 5.42
N GLY A 139 6.68 5.83 4.85
CA GLY A 139 7.08 7.21 5.14
C GLY A 139 6.97 7.58 6.61
N ALA A 140 5.87 7.23 7.27
CA ALA A 140 5.70 7.52 8.69
C ALA A 140 6.73 6.79 9.58
N LEU A 141 7.08 5.54 9.24
CA LEU A 141 8.11 4.79 9.96
C LEU A 141 9.50 5.40 9.75
N SER A 142 9.85 5.78 8.51
CA SER A 142 11.14 6.42 8.21
C SER A 142 11.32 7.70 9.02
N VAL A 143 10.28 8.56 9.10
CA VAL A 143 10.30 9.75 9.96
C VAL A 143 10.48 9.37 11.44
N ILE A 144 9.79 8.33 11.94
CA ILE A 144 9.93 7.88 13.33
C ILE A 144 11.33 7.34 13.63
N LEU A 145 11.97 6.64 12.70
CA LEU A 145 13.33 6.11 12.85
C LEU A 145 14.38 7.23 12.81
N GLU A 146 14.28 8.14 11.84
CA GLU A 146 15.15 9.33 11.74
C GLU A 146 15.03 10.24 12.96
N GLN A 147 13.82 10.62 13.37
CA GLN A 147 13.61 11.56 14.48
C GLN A 147 14.01 10.99 15.85
N GLN A 148 14.12 9.66 15.98
CA GLN A 148 14.69 9.04 17.19
C GLN A 148 16.21 9.15 17.29
N LYS A 149 16.91 9.37 16.17
CA LYS A 149 18.35 9.70 16.16
C LYS A 149 18.60 11.10 16.75
N VAL A 150 17.59 11.97 16.76
CA VAL A 150 17.61 13.31 17.35
C VAL A 150 17.20 13.27 18.82
N ALA A 151 18.15 13.49 19.72
CA ALA A 151 17.89 13.47 21.15
C ALA A 151 16.86 14.53 21.58
N GLY A 152 15.74 14.09 22.16
CA GLY A 152 14.78 14.96 22.83
C GLY A 152 13.66 15.57 21.96
N HIS A 153 13.44 15.11 20.72
CA HIS A 153 12.30 15.59 19.92
C HIS A 153 10.96 15.26 20.61
N PRO A 154 10.15 16.24 21.05
CA PRO A 154 9.03 16.01 21.96
C PRO A 154 7.96 15.08 21.38
N ASP A 155 7.71 15.13 20.07
CA ASP A 155 6.69 14.31 19.41
C ASP A 155 7.12 12.87 19.10
N TYR A 156 8.39 12.64 18.73
CA TYR A 156 8.88 11.34 18.23
C TYR A 156 9.75 10.55 19.23
N TYR A 157 10.31 11.20 20.25
CA TYR A 157 11.13 10.53 21.26
C TYR A 157 10.29 9.58 22.13
N ASN A 158 10.93 8.49 22.59
CA ASN A 158 10.32 7.38 23.34
C ASN A 158 9.22 6.60 22.57
N ILE A 159 9.40 6.37 21.27
CA ILE A 159 8.63 5.37 20.52
C ILE A 159 9.51 4.13 20.30
N ASP A 160 9.10 2.95 20.76
CA ASP A 160 9.72 1.67 20.39
C ASP A 160 8.94 1.06 19.20
N PRO A 161 9.49 1.01 17.97
CA PRO A 161 8.81 0.41 16.82
C PRO A 161 8.62 -1.12 16.93
N GLY A 162 9.24 -1.77 17.91
CA GLY A 162 9.07 -3.20 18.16
C GLY A 162 9.81 -4.08 17.17
N GLN A 163 9.21 -5.20 16.78
CA GLN A 163 9.74 -6.14 15.79
C GLN A 163 9.34 -5.69 14.38
N ILE A 164 10.28 -5.39 13.48
CA ILE A 164 9.95 -4.95 12.12
C ILE A 164 10.08 -6.12 11.14
N TYR A 165 8.98 -6.47 10.48
CA TYR A 165 8.87 -7.54 9.49
C TYR A 165 8.74 -6.94 8.09
N PHE A 166 9.63 -7.34 7.18
CA PHE A 166 9.61 -6.89 5.79
C PHE A 166 10.35 -7.88 4.89
N SER A 167 10.08 -7.81 3.58
CA SER A 167 10.89 -8.44 2.56
C SER A 167 10.89 -7.49 1.37
N PHE A 168 12.03 -6.84 1.14
CA PHE A 168 12.23 -5.92 0.01
C PHE A 168 13.22 -6.56 -0.96
N ALA A 169 13.12 -6.23 -2.25
CA ALA A 169 14.13 -6.65 -3.21
C ALA A 169 15.48 -5.95 -2.91
N PRO A 170 16.63 -6.51 -3.36
CA PRO A 170 17.91 -5.83 -3.25
C PRO A 170 17.87 -4.44 -3.90
N TYR A 171 18.50 -3.43 -3.30
CA TYR A 171 18.42 -2.05 -3.80
C TYR A 171 18.81 -1.91 -5.28
N SER A 172 19.79 -2.68 -5.75
CA SER A 172 20.21 -2.74 -7.15
C SER A 172 19.12 -3.17 -8.14
N PHE A 173 18.10 -3.91 -7.68
CA PHE A 173 16.92 -4.24 -8.49
C PHE A 173 16.04 -3.02 -8.70
N TYR A 174 15.79 -2.24 -7.63
CA TYR A 174 15.07 -0.98 -7.74
C TYR A 174 15.85 0.03 -8.59
N GLU A 175 17.18 0.18 -8.39
CA GLU A 175 18.02 1.07 -9.22
C GLU A 175 17.94 0.79 -10.73
N GLN A 176 17.70 -0.47 -11.11
CA GLN A 176 17.64 -0.88 -12.52
C GLN A 176 16.25 -0.70 -13.15
N TYR A 177 15.17 -0.81 -12.38
CA TYR A 177 13.81 -1.00 -12.90
C TYR A 177 12.73 -0.07 -12.30
N GLU A 178 12.99 0.58 -11.16
CA GLU A 178 12.04 1.49 -10.52
C GLU A 178 12.12 2.91 -11.10
N GLN A 179 11.04 3.68 -10.96
CA GLN A 179 11.03 5.07 -11.39
C GLN A 179 11.99 5.91 -10.52
N SER A 180 12.87 6.67 -11.16
CA SER A 180 14.02 7.33 -10.49
C SER A 180 13.66 8.28 -9.35
N TYR A 181 12.46 8.86 -9.35
CA TYR A 181 11.98 9.73 -8.28
C TYR A 181 11.59 8.97 -6.98
N ARG A 182 11.33 7.65 -7.06
CA ARG A 182 11.04 6.79 -5.90
C ARG A 182 12.33 6.31 -5.21
N LEU A 183 13.44 6.20 -5.95
CA LEU A 183 14.72 5.68 -5.45
C LEU A 183 15.24 6.35 -4.16
N PRO A 184 15.16 7.69 -3.97
CA PRO A 184 15.63 8.33 -2.73
C PRO A 184 14.89 7.82 -1.49
N MET A 185 13.57 7.65 -1.55
CA MET A 185 12.77 7.14 -0.44
C MET A 185 13.08 5.66 -0.16
N ILE A 186 13.18 4.84 -1.22
CA ILE A 186 13.54 3.43 -1.10
C ILE A 186 14.92 3.31 -0.44
N LYS A 187 15.89 4.14 -0.82
CA LYS A 187 17.22 4.14 -0.22
C LYS A 187 17.22 4.57 1.24
N GLU A 188 16.48 5.63 1.57
CA GLU A 188 16.29 6.16 2.93
C GLU A 188 15.77 5.06 3.88
N VAL A 189 14.65 4.41 3.54
CA VAL A 189 14.09 3.35 4.39
C VAL A 189 14.99 2.11 4.46
N MET A 190 15.67 1.74 3.37
CA MET A 190 16.58 0.58 3.39
C MET A 190 17.82 0.84 4.25
N ASP A 191 18.34 2.07 4.28
CA ASP A 191 19.44 2.46 5.17
C ASP A 191 18.99 2.51 6.65
N ASP A 192 17.78 3.01 6.92
CA ASP A 192 17.16 2.99 8.25
C ASP A 192 16.98 1.56 8.78
N LEU A 193 16.46 0.66 7.96
CA LEU A 193 16.30 -0.76 8.29
C LEU A 193 17.64 -1.52 8.33
N ALA A 194 18.68 -1.06 7.61
CA ALA A 194 20.03 -1.59 7.75
C ALA A 194 20.67 -1.20 9.10
N ALA A 195 20.37 0.00 9.61
CA ALA A 195 20.85 0.51 10.90
C ALA A 195 20.00 0.05 12.10
N TYR A 196 18.80 -0.51 11.88
CA TYR A 196 17.91 -0.98 12.95
C TYR A 196 18.48 -2.21 13.69
N PRO A 197 18.24 -2.38 15.01
CA PRO A 197 18.81 -3.49 15.77
C PRO A 197 18.45 -4.86 15.19
N ALA A 198 19.47 -5.68 14.92
CA ALA A 198 19.34 -6.93 14.17
C ALA A 198 18.40 -7.94 14.86
N GLU A 199 18.37 -7.96 16.20
CA GLU A 199 17.50 -8.81 16.99
C GLU A 199 16.02 -8.39 16.99
N LYS A 200 15.71 -7.19 16.46
CA LYS A 200 14.35 -6.70 16.23
C LYS A 200 13.94 -6.75 14.75
N LYS A 201 14.81 -7.24 13.86
CA LYS A 201 14.65 -7.14 12.41
C LYS A 201 14.37 -8.51 11.76
N HIS A 202 13.23 -8.63 11.10
CA HIS A 202 12.76 -9.84 10.44
C HIS A 202 12.71 -9.64 8.92
N GLU A 203 13.90 -9.52 8.34
CA GLU A 203 14.11 -9.32 6.91
C GLU A 203 14.00 -10.65 6.15
N ASN A 204 13.19 -10.70 5.10
CA ASN A 204 13.00 -11.88 4.22
C ASN A 204 12.55 -13.15 4.95
N SER A 205 11.64 -13.00 5.92
CA SER A 205 10.99 -14.13 6.62
C SER A 205 10.33 -15.10 5.64
N GLU A 206 10.42 -16.41 5.90
CA GLU A 206 9.86 -17.44 5.02
C GLU A 206 8.32 -17.38 4.95
N ARG A 207 7.77 -17.76 3.80
CA ARG A 207 6.32 -17.98 3.63
C ARG A 207 5.80 -18.99 4.65
N GLY A 208 4.68 -18.68 5.29
CA GLY A 208 4.10 -19.49 6.36
C GLY A 208 4.70 -19.22 7.75
N THR A 209 5.66 -18.29 7.87
CA THR A 209 6.09 -17.76 9.17
C THR A 209 4.87 -17.19 9.91
N THR A 210 4.70 -17.58 11.16
CA THR A 210 3.60 -17.13 12.03
C THR A 210 4.10 -16.59 13.35
N PHE A 211 3.40 -15.59 13.88
CA PHE A 211 3.62 -15.03 15.21
C PHE A 211 2.30 -14.45 15.75
N SER A 212 2.25 -14.06 17.03
CA SER A 212 1.02 -13.55 17.66
C SER A 212 1.29 -12.57 18.80
N TYR A 213 0.36 -11.63 19.00
CA TYR A 213 0.36 -10.61 20.04
C TYR A 213 -1.07 -10.47 20.61
N GLY A 214 -1.28 -10.89 21.86
CA GLY A 214 -2.61 -11.09 22.44
C GLY A 214 -3.45 -12.06 21.59
N ASN A 215 -4.71 -11.69 21.32
CA ASN A 215 -5.61 -12.44 20.45
C ASN A 215 -5.39 -12.25 18.92
N VAL A 216 -4.31 -11.56 18.50
CA VAL A 216 -4.00 -11.28 17.10
C VAL A 216 -2.87 -12.20 16.62
N SER A 217 -3.15 -13.03 15.60
CA SER A 217 -2.18 -13.90 14.94
C SER A 217 -1.89 -13.39 13.51
N VAL A 218 -0.65 -13.49 13.06
CA VAL A 218 -0.21 -13.05 11.72
C VAL A 218 0.49 -14.21 11.02
N GLU A 219 0.17 -14.45 9.74
CA GLU A 219 0.87 -15.35 8.83
C GLU A 219 1.40 -14.55 7.62
N ILE A 220 2.69 -14.74 7.28
CA ILE A 220 3.32 -14.14 6.09
C ILE A 220 3.05 -15.02 4.87
N LEU A 221 2.42 -14.49 3.83
CA LEU A 221 1.91 -15.29 2.70
C LEU A 221 2.87 -15.43 1.51
N ASN A 222 3.82 -14.52 1.37
CA ASN A 222 4.83 -14.53 0.30
C ASN A 222 6.12 -13.83 0.72
N THR A 223 7.16 -14.01 -0.09
CA THR A 223 8.36 -13.17 -0.13
C THR A 223 8.23 -12.18 -1.29
N ALA A 224 9.07 -11.15 -1.35
CA ALA A 224 9.06 -10.18 -2.44
C ALA A 224 9.25 -10.86 -3.81
N TYR A 225 8.47 -10.44 -4.81
CA TYR A 225 8.65 -10.87 -6.20
C TYR A 225 9.50 -9.84 -6.97
N SER A 226 10.60 -10.30 -7.58
CA SER A 226 11.46 -9.46 -8.43
C SER A 226 10.93 -9.41 -9.88
N ILE A 227 9.74 -8.84 -10.07
CA ILE A 227 9.12 -8.63 -11.39
C ILE A 227 9.57 -7.25 -11.92
N PRO A 228 10.22 -7.13 -13.10
CA PRO A 228 10.91 -5.91 -13.53
C PRO A 228 9.98 -4.83 -14.13
N ILE A 229 8.77 -4.70 -13.58
CA ILE A 229 7.78 -3.64 -13.84
C ILE A 229 7.09 -3.30 -12.52
N ASP A 230 6.76 -2.02 -12.30
CA ASP A 230 6.15 -1.49 -11.07
C ASP A 230 6.73 -2.13 -9.79
N THR A 231 8.05 -2.00 -9.64
CA THR A 231 8.86 -2.94 -8.86
C THR A 231 8.57 -2.94 -7.36
N GLY A 232 8.26 -1.79 -6.76
CA GLY A 232 7.84 -1.73 -5.36
C GLY A 232 6.51 -2.48 -5.16
N ASN A 233 5.49 -2.14 -5.94
CA ASN A 233 4.16 -2.74 -5.85
C ASN A 233 4.19 -4.26 -6.06
N ASN A 234 4.91 -4.74 -7.09
CA ASN A 234 5.14 -6.16 -7.32
C ASN A 234 5.93 -6.86 -6.20
N SER A 235 6.71 -6.13 -5.40
CA SER A 235 7.39 -6.67 -4.22
C SER A 235 6.51 -6.76 -2.96
N SER A 236 5.23 -6.37 -3.02
CA SER A 236 4.31 -6.35 -1.88
C SER A 236 4.20 -7.69 -1.13
N ILE A 237 4.41 -7.63 0.18
CA ILE A 237 4.20 -8.75 1.11
C ILE A 237 2.76 -8.74 1.61
N CYS A 238 2.06 -9.85 1.37
CA CYS A 238 0.72 -10.09 1.88
C CYS A 238 0.78 -10.74 3.26
N TYR A 239 -0.08 -10.26 4.16
CA TYR A 239 -0.20 -10.78 5.53
C TYR A 239 -1.63 -11.24 5.78
N MET A 240 -1.82 -12.48 6.25
CA MET A 240 -3.09 -12.95 6.78
C MET A 240 -3.11 -12.71 8.29
N ILE A 241 -3.99 -11.84 8.76
CA ILE A 241 -4.15 -11.49 10.16
C ILE A 241 -5.43 -12.11 10.69
N THR A 242 -5.33 -13.00 11.68
CA THR A 242 -6.47 -13.68 12.29
C THR A 242 -6.73 -13.14 13.70
N ILE A 243 -7.95 -12.66 13.95
CA ILE A 243 -8.38 -12.03 15.19
C ILE A 243 -9.75 -12.58 15.58
N ASN A 244 -9.86 -13.26 16.73
CA ASN A 244 -11.11 -13.88 17.20
C ASN A 244 -11.80 -14.77 16.12
N GLY A 245 -11.01 -15.47 15.30
CA GLY A 245 -11.50 -16.28 14.18
C GLY A 245 -11.91 -15.50 12.91
N LYS A 246 -11.86 -14.16 12.92
CA LYS A 246 -11.97 -13.31 11.72
C LYS A 246 -10.64 -13.19 11.01
N LYS A 247 -10.66 -13.18 9.69
CA LYS A 247 -9.48 -13.04 8.84
C LYS A 247 -9.47 -11.69 8.11
N LEU A 248 -8.38 -10.94 8.30
CA LEU A 248 -8.03 -9.75 7.53
C LEU A 248 -6.86 -10.10 6.61
N LEU A 249 -7.05 -9.98 5.29
CA LEU A 249 -5.97 -10.04 4.32
C LEU A 249 -5.45 -8.62 4.03
N ILE A 250 -4.21 -8.37 4.42
CA ILE A 250 -3.41 -7.24 3.93
C ILE A 250 -2.78 -7.65 2.61
N THR A 251 -2.91 -6.79 1.59
CA THR A 251 -2.37 -7.02 0.24
C THR A 251 -1.23 -6.07 -0.11
N GLY A 252 -1.09 -4.94 0.59
CA GLY A 252 -0.22 -3.85 0.13
C GLY A 252 -0.73 -3.34 -1.20
N ASP A 253 0.20 -3.20 -2.16
CA ASP A 253 -0.07 -2.68 -3.50
C ASP A 253 0.03 -3.71 -4.61
N LEU A 254 -0.18 -4.98 -4.24
CA LEU A 254 -0.11 -6.16 -5.11
C LEU A 254 -0.83 -5.96 -6.47
N PRO A 255 -0.11 -5.75 -7.58
CA PRO A 255 -0.72 -5.58 -8.90
C PRO A 255 -1.15 -6.93 -9.50
N TYR A 256 -1.66 -6.91 -10.73
CA TYR A 256 -2.19 -8.10 -11.40
C TYR A 256 -1.18 -9.26 -11.47
N GLU A 257 0.09 -8.97 -11.77
CA GLU A 257 1.16 -9.96 -11.92
C GLU A 257 1.49 -10.66 -10.61
N ALA A 258 1.78 -9.90 -9.55
CA ALA A 258 2.04 -10.47 -8.23
C ALA A 258 0.81 -11.17 -7.62
N ALA A 259 -0.41 -10.68 -7.89
CA ALA A 259 -1.64 -11.37 -7.51
C ALA A 259 -1.83 -12.70 -8.26
N GLY A 260 -1.45 -12.75 -9.55
CA GLY A 260 -1.37 -13.99 -10.32
C GLY A 260 -0.39 -14.98 -9.70
N LYS A 261 0.84 -14.55 -9.39
CA LYS A 261 1.84 -15.39 -8.71
C LYS A 261 1.34 -15.90 -7.36
N LEU A 262 0.69 -15.06 -6.57
CA LEU A 262 0.16 -15.45 -5.26
C LEU A 262 -0.94 -16.52 -5.38
N LEU A 263 -1.77 -16.48 -6.43
CA LEU A 263 -2.77 -17.50 -6.75
C LEU A 263 -2.16 -18.81 -7.28
N GLU A 264 -1.06 -18.75 -8.03
CA GLU A 264 -0.35 -19.94 -8.52
C GLU A 264 0.36 -20.69 -7.40
N GLU A 265 0.88 -19.97 -6.41
CA GLU A 265 1.76 -20.51 -5.38
C GLU A 265 1.06 -20.83 -4.05
N LEU A 266 -0.21 -20.46 -3.87
CA LEU A 266 -1.01 -20.76 -2.67
C LEU A 266 -2.32 -21.48 -3.01
N PRO A 267 -2.76 -22.45 -2.20
CA PRO A 267 -4.11 -22.99 -2.30
C PRO A 267 -5.14 -21.89 -1.97
N ALA A 268 -6.28 -21.90 -2.66
CA ALA A 268 -7.33 -20.89 -2.53
C ALA A 268 -7.78 -20.65 -1.07
N GLU A 269 -7.78 -21.71 -0.26
CA GLU A 269 -8.17 -21.76 1.14
C GLU A 269 -7.26 -20.89 2.05
N LYS A 270 -5.99 -20.68 1.65
CA LYS A 270 -5.05 -19.79 2.35
C LYS A 270 -5.36 -18.31 2.11
N LEU A 271 -6.04 -17.97 1.00
CA LEU A 271 -6.41 -16.59 0.65
C LEU A 271 -7.80 -16.18 1.12
N LYS A 272 -8.66 -17.13 1.55
CA LYS A 272 -10.00 -16.84 2.07
C LYS A 272 -9.94 -15.93 3.31
N ALA A 273 -10.60 -14.76 3.24
CA ALA A 273 -10.65 -13.77 4.32
C ALA A 273 -12.06 -13.18 4.52
N ASP A 274 -12.39 -12.73 5.73
CA ASP A 274 -13.62 -11.98 6.01
C ASP A 274 -13.49 -10.51 5.55
N ILE A 275 -12.31 -9.93 5.75
CA ILE A 275 -11.96 -8.55 5.43
C ILE A 275 -10.76 -8.57 4.47
N VAL A 276 -10.79 -7.75 3.42
CA VAL A 276 -9.62 -7.49 2.58
C VAL A 276 -9.27 -6.01 2.61
N GLN A 277 -7.98 -5.68 2.72
CA GLN A 277 -7.49 -4.37 2.32
C GLN A 277 -7.31 -4.37 0.80
N MET A 278 -7.99 -3.45 0.13
CA MET A 278 -8.02 -3.33 -1.32
C MET A 278 -6.66 -2.92 -1.85
N ALA A 279 -6.06 -3.76 -2.70
CA ALA A 279 -4.71 -3.60 -3.19
C ALA A 279 -4.55 -2.30 -3.97
N HIS A 280 -3.40 -1.64 -3.82
CA HIS A 280 -2.99 -0.44 -4.56
C HIS A 280 -4.08 0.64 -4.46
N HIS A 281 -4.47 0.87 -3.20
CA HIS A 281 -5.54 1.76 -2.75
C HIS A 281 -6.91 1.53 -3.41
N GLY A 282 -7.12 0.37 -4.06
CA GLY A 282 -8.33 0.01 -4.79
C GLY A 282 -8.28 0.21 -6.31
N GLN A 283 -7.13 0.54 -6.90
CA GLN A 283 -6.92 0.63 -8.35
C GLN A 283 -5.67 -0.18 -8.76
N HIS A 284 -5.59 -0.68 -10.00
CA HIS A 284 -4.44 -1.42 -10.55
C HIS A 284 -3.95 -2.63 -9.72
N GLY A 285 -4.72 -3.04 -8.71
CA GLY A 285 -4.33 -3.99 -7.67
C GLY A 285 -5.24 -5.21 -7.64
N GLY A 286 -4.63 -6.39 -7.58
CA GLY A 286 -5.31 -7.68 -7.62
C GLY A 286 -5.91 -7.99 -8.99
N SER A 287 -6.97 -8.79 -8.99
CA SER A 287 -7.76 -9.14 -10.17
C SER A 287 -9.14 -9.66 -9.75
N PHE A 288 -10.11 -9.73 -10.68
CA PHE A 288 -11.39 -10.35 -10.37
C PHE A 288 -11.23 -11.81 -9.87
N ALA A 289 -10.29 -12.57 -10.43
CA ALA A 289 -9.99 -13.94 -9.98
C ALA A 289 -9.38 -13.97 -8.57
N PHE A 290 -8.48 -13.03 -8.26
CA PHE A 290 -7.90 -12.87 -6.92
C PHE A 290 -8.99 -12.56 -5.89
N TYR A 291 -9.79 -11.51 -6.11
CA TYR A 291 -10.84 -11.14 -5.17
C TYR A 291 -11.97 -12.19 -5.06
N SER A 292 -12.28 -12.93 -6.14
CA SER A 292 -13.17 -14.10 -6.08
C SER A 292 -12.59 -15.23 -5.22
N THR A 293 -11.26 -15.40 -5.27
CA THR A 293 -10.55 -16.38 -4.44
C THR A 293 -10.54 -15.96 -2.98
N VAL A 294 -10.27 -14.68 -2.67
CA VAL A 294 -10.36 -14.13 -1.32
C VAL A 294 -11.78 -14.22 -0.75
N ASN A 295 -12.79 -13.97 -1.58
CA ASN A 295 -14.22 -13.97 -1.22
C ASN A 295 -14.52 -13.14 0.06
N PRO A 296 -14.15 -11.85 0.09
CA PRO A 296 -14.32 -11.00 1.26
C PRO A 296 -15.80 -10.68 1.53
N ARG A 297 -16.16 -10.56 2.80
CA ARG A 297 -17.43 -9.97 3.24
C ARG A 297 -17.35 -8.45 3.37
N TYR A 298 -16.16 -7.95 3.71
CA TYR A 298 -15.88 -6.53 3.95
C TYR A 298 -14.61 -6.07 3.23
N ALA A 299 -14.59 -4.80 2.81
CA ALA A 299 -13.44 -4.20 2.14
C ALA A 299 -12.97 -2.93 2.86
N LEU A 300 -11.68 -2.88 3.22
CA LEU A 300 -10.98 -1.66 3.63
C LEU A 300 -10.38 -1.01 2.38
N TRP A 301 -10.78 0.22 2.07
CA TRP A 301 -10.29 0.98 0.92
C TRP A 301 -9.31 2.08 1.39
N PRO A 302 -7.99 1.92 1.17
CA PRO A 302 -6.97 2.94 1.44
C PRO A 302 -7.02 4.12 0.44
N SER A 303 -8.17 4.35 -0.19
CA SER A 303 -8.31 5.34 -1.26
C SER A 303 -8.34 6.76 -0.72
N SER A 304 -7.54 7.65 -1.33
CA SER A 304 -7.69 9.10 -1.14
C SER A 304 -9.09 9.58 -1.56
N LYS A 305 -9.50 10.78 -1.14
CA LYS A 305 -10.78 11.34 -1.60
C LYS A 305 -10.80 11.57 -3.13
N GLU A 306 -9.70 12.05 -3.70
CA GLU A 306 -9.58 12.26 -5.15
C GLU A 306 -9.73 10.94 -5.91
N LEU A 307 -8.99 9.90 -5.48
CA LEU A 307 -9.07 8.56 -6.05
C LEU A 307 -10.49 7.99 -5.90
N TRP A 308 -11.07 8.06 -4.70
CA TRP A 308 -12.41 7.54 -4.45
C TRP A 308 -13.47 8.24 -5.29
N ASP A 309 -13.35 9.55 -5.57
CA ASP A 309 -14.33 10.26 -6.40
C ASP A 309 -14.35 9.85 -7.88
N LYS A 310 -13.25 9.25 -8.39
CA LYS A 310 -13.18 8.62 -9.72
C LYS A 310 -13.98 7.32 -9.82
N ARG A 311 -14.54 6.78 -8.72
CA ARG A 311 -15.48 5.63 -8.70
C ARG A 311 -16.79 5.81 -9.47
N LYS A 312 -16.98 6.97 -10.12
CA LYS A 312 -18.13 7.36 -10.95
C LYS A 312 -17.75 7.46 -12.44
N GLU A 313 -16.47 7.38 -12.77
CA GLU A 313 -15.98 7.41 -14.14
C GLU A 313 -16.30 6.08 -14.86
N PRO A 314 -16.32 6.07 -16.21
CA PRO A 314 -16.52 4.84 -16.99
C PRO A 314 -15.48 3.77 -16.66
N PHE A 315 -15.81 2.50 -16.92
CA PHE A 315 -14.83 1.42 -16.78
C PHE A 315 -13.77 1.48 -17.86
N THR A 316 -12.54 1.26 -17.44
CA THR A 316 -11.36 1.03 -18.26
C THR A 316 -10.62 -0.19 -17.71
N GLU A 317 -9.92 -0.90 -18.60
CA GLU A 317 -9.03 -2.03 -18.26
C GLU A 317 -7.56 -1.71 -18.65
N ASP A 318 -7.29 -0.50 -19.15
CA ASP A 318 -5.93 0.00 -19.34
C ASP A 318 -5.28 0.39 -18.00
N GLN A 319 -3.95 0.40 -17.99
CA GLN A 319 -3.13 0.82 -16.85
C GLN A 319 -2.84 2.35 -16.89
N GLU A 320 -3.53 3.09 -17.77
CA GLU A 320 -3.32 4.53 -17.98
C GLU A 320 -4.37 5.39 -17.25
N THR A 321 -5.46 4.78 -16.79
CA THR A 321 -6.61 5.44 -16.17
C THR A 321 -7.05 4.76 -14.86
N TYR A 322 -7.70 5.52 -13.97
CA TYR A 322 -8.00 5.07 -12.61
C TYR A 322 -9.05 3.95 -12.56
N THR A 323 -8.59 2.69 -12.53
CA THR A 323 -9.42 1.47 -12.52
C THR A 323 -10.29 1.25 -11.27
N ILE A 324 -10.37 2.19 -10.33
CA ILE A 324 -11.15 2.07 -9.08
C ILE A 324 -12.65 1.80 -9.32
N ALA A 325 -13.22 2.33 -10.40
CA ALA A 325 -14.61 2.07 -10.78
C ALA A 325 -14.84 0.57 -11.07
N LEU A 326 -13.88 -0.08 -11.75
CA LEU A 326 -13.87 -1.50 -12.06
C LEU A 326 -13.72 -2.35 -10.79
N THR A 327 -12.75 -2.02 -9.93
CA THR A 327 -12.56 -2.71 -8.64
C THR A 327 -13.82 -2.64 -7.76
N LYS A 328 -14.49 -1.48 -7.72
CA LYS A 328 -15.74 -1.29 -6.98
C LYS A 328 -16.88 -2.10 -7.58
N PHE A 329 -16.96 -2.19 -8.91
CA PHE A 329 -17.90 -3.08 -9.59
C PHE A 329 -17.65 -4.55 -9.23
N TRP A 330 -16.39 -4.99 -9.14
CA TRP A 330 -16.05 -6.33 -8.65
C TRP A 330 -16.54 -6.58 -7.22
N MET A 331 -16.30 -5.65 -6.28
CA MET A 331 -16.76 -5.84 -4.89
C MET A 331 -18.28 -5.96 -4.78
N ASN A 332 -19.02 -5.12 -5.53
CA ASN A 332 -20.49 -5.23 -5.62
C ASN A 332 -20.92 -6.58 -6.20
N LYS A 333 -20.26 -7.05 -7.27
CA LYS A 333 -20.57 -8.33 -7.94
C LYS A 333 -20.25 -9.56 -7.08
N LEU A 334 -19.26 -9.46 -6.20
CA LEU A 334 -18.87 -10.50 -5.24
C LEU A 334 -19.69 -10.47 -3.95
N GLY A 335 -20.61 -9.51 -3.79
CA GLY A 335 -21.50 -9.45 -2.62
C GLY A 335 -20.84 -8.89 -1.35
N VAL A 336 -19.80 -8.05 -1.47
CA VAL A 336 -19.20 -7.34 -0.33
C VAL A 336 -20.27 -6.47 0.34
N GLU A 337 -20.55 -6.76 1.61
CA GLU A 337 -21.64 -6.15 2.37
C GLU A 337 -21.34 -4.72 2.80
N LYS A 338 -20.07 -4.43 3.12
CA LYS A 338 -19.64 -3.09 3.56
C LYS A 338 -18.25 -2.73 3.04
N ASN A 339 -18.15 -1.48 2.61
CA ASN A 339 -16.93 -0.84 2.16
C ASN A 339 -16.58 0.26 3.16
N PHE A 340 -15.43 0.15 3.82
CA PHE A 340 -14.89 1.14 4.74
C PHE A 340 -13.85 1.97 3.99
N VAL A 341 -14.08 3.28 3.86
CA VAL A 341 -13.32 4.11 2.90
C VAL A 341 -12.55 5.21 3.60
N MET A 342 -11.23 5.21 3.44
CA MET A 342 -10.32 6.20 4.03
C MET A 342 -10.62 7.64 3.57
N ALA A 343 -11.16 7.82 2.35
CA ALA A 343 -11.64 9.10 1.85
C ALA A 343 -12.57 9.84 2.84
N ASP A 344 -13.44 9.11 3.53
CA ASP A 344 -14.45 9.67 4.43
C ASP A 344 -13.87 10.07 5.80
N GLY A 345 -12.82 9.39 6.26
CA GLY A 345 -12.20 9.58 7.58
C GLY A 345 -11.39 8.36 8.04
N ASN A 346 -11.00 8.35 9.31
CA ASN A 346 -10.48 7.14 9.95
C ASN A 346 -11.62 6.13 10.18
N TRP A 347 -11.32 4.84 10.10
CA TRP A 347 -12.27 3.76 10.39
C TRP A 347 -11.72 2.85 11.49
N VAL A 348 -12.52 2.62 12.54
CA VAL A 348 -12.25 1.67 13.63
C VAL A 348 -13.23 0.52 13.51
N LEU A 349 -12.73 -0.71 13.43
CA LEU A 349 -13.51 -1.94 13.50
C LEU A 349 -13.32 -2.60 14.87
N GLU A 350 -14.38 -3.15 15.47
CA GLU A 350 -14.42 -3.81 16.79
C GLU A 350 -15.19 -5.15 16.77
#